data_AF-A0A957W0R4-F1
#
_entry.id   AF-A0A957W0R4-F1
#
_cell.length_a   1.000
_cell.length_b   1.000
_cell.length_c   1.000
_cell.angle_alpha   90.00
_cell.angle_beta   90.00
_cell.angle_gamma   90.00
#
_symmetry.space_group_name_H-M   'P 1'
#
loop_
_entity.id
_entity.type
_entity.pdbx_description
1 polymer ?
#
loop_
_entity_poly.entity_id
_entity_poly.type
_entity_poly.pdbx_seq_one_letter_code
_entity_poly.pdbx_strand_id
1 'polypeptide(L)'
;MGWQTISYNWAWQLKSQPAQLWPYVADTQRFNQVTGLPTIDFTEVPLENGGSRRFGQFTFLGVSIRYEDYPFEWIKGHEFGNLRVFEAGPVARTYARLQLIPHQAGTLLRYEVEVTPANLLGRLAVPYQFGWKMRQDFGRMFLQIDRAIQDQHQPVFDFKVAPLTSLAQDRLKALSQTLAAQGYDQRWITHLADFIVREADPNLARIRPYVLADAWQAPRRDILELFLAAAKIGLLQLRWDVICPLCRGAKLSAPSLDRLQKGVHCATCNIDFETNFSDNVELTFAPHPQIRNVTEATYCIGGPMVTPHILLHQLLAPGETRTLSQLELETGHYRLRTQKPGVEQWLALNPNGRHEVDKLALRLERDAVAIDAAEHRLSLPSERQSRVGRAGRIEDEASSTPVLIRSLTITNPASYPQQLFIERADWYNNAATATRVTALQQFRDLFSDEVIRPDEEIGIQGMSILFSDLVGSTAMYNRWGDAASYALVREQFAFLQRVVRHNNGAIVKTIGDAIMAAFADPADGVGAALAIQQEIYDFNARHSEPLLIKLGLHYGPCIAVNLNGRLDYFGTTVNLAARLEGQSKGGDLVISEAVRTEPGVASVLDREPVMITPFETSIKGFDDHFCLYRVRYN
;
A
#
# COMPACT_ATOMS: atom_id res chain seq x y z
N MET A 1 31.59 -38.52 -11.28
CA MET A 1 30.92 -38.29 -12.58
C MET A 1 29.60 -37.63 -12.31
N GLY A 2 29.44 -36.35 -12.65
CA GLY A 2 28.17 -35.64 -12.47
C GLY A 2 27.14 -36.11 -13.49
N TRP A 3 25.86 -36.15 -13.10
CA TRP A 3 24.77 -36.43 -14.04
C TRP A 3 24.60 -35.26 -15.01
N GLN A 4 24.30 -35.55 -16.27
CA GLN A 4 24.07 -34.51 -17.28
C GLN A 4 22.79 -33.71 -16.96
N THR A 5 22.85 -32.39 -17.16
CA THR A 5 21.68 -31.51 -17.13
C THR A 5 20.75 -31.86 -18.28
N ILE A 6 19.45 -31.96 -17.97
CA ILE A 6 18.38 -32.18 -18.94
C ILE A 6 17.63 -30.86 -19.12
N SER A 7 17.50 -30.40 -20.36
CA SER A 7 16.83 -29.15 -20.69
C SER A 7 15.50 -29.42 -21.41
N TYR A 8 14.44 -28.77 -20.96
CA TYR A 8 13.12 -28.75 -21.59
C TYR A 8 12.81 -27.33 -22.05
N ASN A 9 12.37 -27.18 -23.29
CA ASN A 9 11.94 -25.90 -23.84
C ASN A 9 10.57 -26.08 -24.48
N TRP A 10 9.58 -25.37 -23.96
CA TRP A 10 8.21 -25.41 -24.44
C TRP A 10 7.76 -24.02 -24.86
N ALA A 11 6.85 -23.99 -25.83
CA ALA A 11 6.25 -22.76 -26.31
C ALA A 11 4.75 -22.95 -26.52
N TRP A 12 3.99 -21.93 -26.14
CA TRP A 12 2.55 -21.83 -26.37
C TRP A 12 2.23 -20.50 -27.05
N GLN A 13 1.39 -20.55 -28.08
CA GLN A 13 0.85 -19.35 -28.71
C GLN A 13 -0.47 -19.00 -28.02
N LEU A 14 -0.52 -17.81 -27.44
CA LEU A 14 -1.66 -17.27 -26.70
C LEU A 14 -2.19 -16.06 -27.44
N LYS A 15 -3.51 -15.82 -27.37
CA LYS A 15 -4.16 -14.69 -28.07
C LYS A 15 -4.07 -13.38 -27.30
N SER A 16 -3.88 -13.46 -25.99
CA SER A 16 -3.84 -12.28 -25.11
C SER A 16 -2.48 -11.60 -25.14
N GLN A 17 -2.46 -10.30 -24.82
CA GLN A 17 -1.24 -9.49 -24.78
C GLN A 17 -0.39 -9.78 -23.52
N PRO A 18 0.94 -9.57 -23.56
CA PRO A 18 1.82 -9.87 -22.42
C PRO A 18 1.39 -9.19 -21.11
N ALA A 19 0.97 -7.92 -21.19
CA ALA A 19 0.49 -7.15 -20.05
C ALA A 19 -0.77 -7.75 -19.40
N GLN A 20 -1.64 -8.39 -20.19
CA GLN A 20 -2.86 -9.04 -19.68
C GLN A 20 -2.54 -10.40 -19.04
N LEU A 21 -1.54 -11.11 -19.55
CA LEU A 21 -1.12 -12.42 -19.06
C LEU A 21 -0.28 -12.33 -17.78
N TRP A 22 0.61 -11.33 -17.71
CA TRP A 22 1.63 -11.20 -16.66
C TRP A 22 1.12 -11.37 -15.22
N PRO A 23 0.02 -10.71 -14.79
CA PRO A 23 -0.46 -10.80 -13.41
C PRO A 23 -0.80 -12.23 -12.97
N TYR A 24 -1.08 -13.13 -13.93
CA TYR A 24 -1.52 -14.49 -13.69
C TYR A 24 -0.39 -15.50 -13.89
N VAL A 25 0.38 -15.37 -14.97
CA VAL A 25 1.46 -16.33 -15.30
C VAL A 25 2.73 -16.10 -14.48
N ALA A 26 2.92 -14.91 -13.91
CA ALA A 26 4.02 -14.60 -12.99
C ALA A 26 3.67 -14.83 -11.51
N ASP A 27 2.42 -15.23 -11.20
CA ASP A 27 2.00 -15.58 -9.84
C ASP A 27 2.44 -17.00 -9.48
N THR A 28 3.73 -17.15 -9.21
CA THR A 28 4.34 -18.44 -8.90
C THR A 28 3.78 -19.07 -7.63
N GLN A 29 3.31 -18.29 -6.65
CA GLN A 29 2.69 -18.82 -5.43
C GLN A 29 1.37 -19.52 -5.76
N ARG A 30 0.48 -18.81 -6.45
CA ARG A 30 -0.81 -19.34 -6.89
C ARG A 30 -0.65 -20.53 -7.83
N PHE A 31 0.29 -20.40 -8.75
CA PHE A 31 0.60 -21.43 -9.72
C PHE A 31 1.07 -22.73 -9.03
N ASN A 32 2.00 -22.63 -8.08
CA ASN A 32 2.49 -23.77 -7.31
C ASN A 32 1.39 -24.44 -6.49
N GLN A 33 0.51 -23.63 -5.88
CA GLN A 33 -0.64 -24.14 -5.13
C GLN A 33 -1.60 -24.96 -6.01
N VAL A 34 -2.01 -24.43 -7.16
CA VAL A 34 -3.00 -25.08 -8.04
C VAL A 34 -2.43 -26.32 -8.73
N THR A 35 -1.13 -26.34 -9.00
CA THR A 35 -0.44 -27.53 -9.56
C THR A 35 -0.16 -28.62 -8.52
N GLY A 36 -0.51 -28.38 -7.25
CA GLY A 36 -0.42 -29.36 -6.17
C GLY A 36 1.00 -29.55 -5.62
N LEU A 37 1.86 -28.54 -5.74
CA LEU A 37 3.14 -28.55 -5.05
C LEU A 37 2.92 -28.40 -3.54
N PRO A 38 3.75 -29.05 -2.70
CA PRO A 38 3.65 -28.93 -1.26
C PRO A 38 4.00 -27.51 -0.80
N THR A 39 3.54 -27.17 0.40
CA THR A 39 3.98 -25.97 1.10
C THR A 39 5.46 -26.08 1.45
N ILE A 40 6.14 -24.94 1.50
CA ILE A 40 7.58 -24.85 1.69
C ILE A 40 7.86 -24.10 2.99
N ASP A 41 8.68 -24.71 3.85
CA ASP A 41 9.23 -24.08 5.03
C ASP A 41 10.50 -23.32 4.61
N PHE A 42 10.53 -22.01 4.83
CA PHE A 42 11.66 -21.17 4.47
C PHE A 42 12.49 -20.76 5.69
N THR A 43 13.81 -20.84 5.55
CA THR A 43 14.79 -20.30 6.50
C THR A 43 15.71 -19.31 5.79
N GLU A 44 16.11 -18.25 6.49
CA GLU A 44 16.89 -17.14 5.92
C GLU A 44 18.21 -16.99 6.68
N VAL A 45 19.32 -16.83 5.95
CA VAL A 45 20.64 -16.57 6.52
C VAL A 45 21.11 -15.19 6.06
N PRO A 46 21.35 -14.24 6.98
CA PRO A 46 21.70 -12.86 6.63
C PRO A 46 23.03 -12.76 5.91
N LEU A 47 23.11 -11.86 4.93
CA LEU A 47 24.34 -11.48 4.24
C LEU A 47 24.92 -10.18 4.83
N GLU A 48 26.25 -10.08 4.92
CA GLU A 48 26.94 -8.88 5.40
C GLU A 48 26.60 -7.62 4.58
N ASN A 49 26.32 -7.78 3.29
CA ASN A 49 26.03 -6.68 2.37
C ASN A 49 24.52 -6.45 2.14
N GLY A 50 23.67 -6.86 3.08
CA GLY A 50 22.21 -6.70 2.98
C GLY A 50 21.51 -7.84 2.24
N GLY A 51 20.24 -8.07 2.59
CA GLY A 51 19.48 -9.25 2.19
C GLY A 51 19.95 -10.54 2.84
N SER A 52 19.33 -11.65 2.43
CA SER A 52 19.57 -12.98 2.99
C SER A 52 19.60 -14.06 1.93
N ARG A 53 20.43 -15.09 2.16
CA ARG A 53 20.32 -16.37 1.48
C ARG A 53 19.06 -17.08 1.97
N ARG A 54 18.33 -17.69 1.06
CA ARG A 54 17.03 -18.32 1.36
C ARG A 54 17.14 -19.80 1.13
N PHE A 55 16.63 -20.59 2.06
CA PHE A 55 16.60 -22.03 1.95
C PHE A 55 15.16 -22.49 2.08
N GLY A 56 14.70 -23.29 1.13
CA GLY A 56 13.39 -23.94 1.16
C GLY A 56 13.54 -25.40 1.54
N GLN A 57 12.64 -25.88 2.40
CA GLN A 57 12.53 -27.28 2.78
C GLN A 57 11.08 -27.76 2.66
N PHE A 58 10.89 -28.95 2.12
CA PHE A 58 9.59 -29.62 2.10
C PHE A 58 9.76 -31.13 1.96
N THR A 59 8.69 -31.88 2.25
CA THR A 59 8.64 -33.32 1.98
C THR A 59 7.69 -33.60 0.83
N PHE A 60 8.16 -34.38 -0.15
CA PHE A 60 7.35 -34.77 -1.30
C PHE A 60 7.48 -36.27 -1.53
N LEU A 61 6.34 -36.98 -1.53
CA LEU A 61 6.27 -38.45 -1.67
C LEU A 61 7.24 -39.18 -0.70
N GLY A 62 7.34 -38.69 0.54
CA GLY A 62 8.20 -39.28 1.58
C GLY A 62 9.69 -38.91 1.45
N VAL A 63 10.10 -38.14 0.46
CA VAL A 63 11.47 -37.66 0.28
C VAL A 63 11.59 -36.23 0.80
N SER A 64 12.54 -36.01 1.71
CA SER A 64 12.91 -34.67 2.17
C SER A 64 13.74 -33.96 1.10
N ILE A 65 13.31 -32.76 0.73
CA ILE A 65 13.94 -31.91 -0.27
C ILE A 65 14.36 -30.62 0.42
N ARG A 66 15.63 -30.23 0.23
CA ARG A 66 16.18 -28.98 0.75
C ARG A 66 17.03 -28.30 -0.31
N TYR A 67 16.84 -27.00 -0.49
CA TYR A 67 17.52 -26.24 -1.52
C TYR A 67 17.75 -24.79 -1.09
N GLU A 68 18.79 -24.18 -1.65
CA GLU A 68 18.99 -22.74 -1.66
C GLU A 68 18.24 -22.13 -2.84
N ASP A 69 17.43 -21.11 -2.57
CA ASP A 69 16.65 -20.34 -3.54
C ASP A 69 17.41 -19.05 -3.88
N TYR A 70 17.98 -18.98 -5.08
CA TYR A 70 18.68 -17.78 -5.53
C TYR A 70 17.66 -16.68 -5.90
N PRO A 71 18.07 -15.40 -5.84
CA PRO A 71 17.22 -14.28 -6.22
C PRO A 71 16.60 -14.50 -7.60
N PHE A 72 15.30 -14.27 -7.71
CA PHE A 72 14.64 -14.25 -9.01
C PHE A 72 15.17 -13.07 -9.82
N GLU A 73 15.24 -13.21 -11.14
CA GLU A 73 15.49 -12.11 -12.06
C GLU A 73 14.24 -11.91 -12.91
N TRP A 74 13.79 -10.67 -13.11
CA TRP A 74 12.64 -10.41 -13.97
C TRP A 74 12.61 -9.00 -14.54
N ILE A 75 11.81 -8.89 -15.60
CA ILE A 75 11.38 -7.65 -16.24
C ILE A 75 9.86 -7.77 -16.38
N LYS A 76 9.11 -6.90 -15.68
CA LYS A 76 7.64 -6.94 -15.65
C LYS A 76 7.08 -6.95 -17.06
N GLY A 77 6.19 -7.90 -17.34
CA GLY A 77 5.53 -8.04 -18.63
C GLY A 77 6.32 -8.85 -19.67
N HIS A 78 7.60 -9.14 -19.41
CA HIS A 78 8.49 -9.75 -20.40
C HIS A 78 9.02 -11.11 -19.95
N GLU A 79 9.69 -11.20 -18.81
CA GLU A 79 10.28 -12.47 -18.38
C GLU A 79 10.56 -12.54 -16.90
N PHE A 80 10.62 -13.76 -16.36
CA PHE A 80 11.20 -14.03 -15.06
C PHE A 80 11.96 -15.35 -15.07
N GLY A 81 12.97 -15.46 -14.21
CA GLY A 81 13.75 -16.67 -14.03
C GLY A 81 14.15 -16.91 -12.58
N ASN A 82 14.39 -18.17 -12.24
CA ASN A 82 14.78 -18.62 -10.92
C ASN A 82 15.78 -19.77 -10.99
N LEU A 83 16.81 -19.71 -10.16
CA LEU A 83 17.79 -20.76 -9.94
C LEU A 83 17.62 -21.34 -8.53
N ARG A 84 17.62 -22.67 -8.43
CA ARG A 84 17.67 -23.39 -7.16
C ARG A 84 18.81 -24.39 -7.19
N VAL A 85 19.55 -24.44 -6.09
CA VAL A 85 20.64 -25.41 -5.87
C VAL A 85 20.24 -26.28 -4.68
N PHE A 86 20.15 -27.58 -4.90
CA PHE A 86 19.60 -28.52 -3.93
C PHE A 86 20.71 -29.13 -3.10
N GLU A 87 20.55 -29.06 -1.78
CA GLU A 87 21.46 -29.68 -0.81
C GLU A 87 21.05 -31.13 -0.50
N ALA A 88 19.75 -31.42 -0.65
CA ALA A 88 19.19 -32.75 -0.42
C ALA A 88 18.01 -33.02 -1.37
N GLY A 89 17.90 -34.26 -1.83
CA GLY A 89 16.80 -34.74 -2.67
C GLY A 89 17.27 -35.39 -3.98
N PRO A 90 16.34 -35.64 -4.91
CA PRO A 90 16.64 -36.30 -6.18
C PRO A 90 17.25 -35.37 -7.25
N VAL A 91 17.17 -34.06 -7.04
CA VAL A 91 17.65 -33.02 -7.95
C VAL A 91 18.84 -32.31 -7.31
N ALA A 92 19.81 -31.87 -8.12
CA ALA A 92 20.97 -31.10 -7.68
C ALA A 92 20.85 -29.62 -8.04
N ARG A 93 20.24 -29.30 -9.19
CA ARG A 93 20.06 -27.94 -9.69
C ARG A 93 18.80 -27.85 -10.54
N THR A 94 18.07 -26.74 -10.42
CA THR A 94 17.05 -26.35 -11.40
C THR A 94 17.23 -24.91 -11.80
N TYR A 95 17.09 -24.61 -13.09
CA TYR A 95 16.88 -23.26 -13.59
C TYR A 95 15.57 -23.25 -14.37
N ALA A 96 14.66 -22.33 -14.05
CA ALA A 96 13.41 -22.15 -14.77
C ALA A 96 13.30 -20.71 -15.26
N ARG A 97 12.88 -20.51 -16.51
CA ARG A 97 12.68 -19.19 -17.13
C ARG A 97 11.38 -19.16 -17.91
N LEU A 98 10.55 -18.16 -17.64
CA LEU A 98 9.35 -17.84 -18.43
C LEU A 98 9.59 -16.57 -19.22
N GLN A 99 9.22 -16.56 -20.50
CA GLN A 99 9.27 -15.38 -21.36
C GLN A 99 7.93 -15.18 -22.07
N LEU A 100 7.46 -13.94 -22.12
CA LEU A 100 6.33 -13.45 -22.89
C LEU A 100 6.86 -12.60 -24.04
N ILE A 101 6.82 -13.16 -25.25
CA ILE A 101 7.33 -12.50 -26.44
C ILE A 101 6.12 -12.02 -27.26
N PRO A 102 5.93 -10.70 -27.47
CA PRO A 102 4.90 -10.20 -28.38
C PRO A 102 5.01 -10.87 -29.74
N HIS A 103 3.93 -11.45 -30.24
CA HIS A 103 3.92 -12.16 -31.52
C HIS A 103 2.56 -12.00 -32.21
N GLN A 104 2.56 -11.32 -33.37
CA GLN A 104 1.34 -10.95 -34.11
C GLN A 104 0.38 -10.12 -33.22
N ALA A 105 -0.87 -10.56 -33.08
CA ALA A 105 -1.90 -9.95 -32.24
C ALA A 105 -1.97 -10.56 -30.83
N GLY A 106 -1.01 -11.40 -30.43
CA GLY A 106 -0.98 -12.09 -29.13
C GLY A 106 0.44 -12.29 -28.60
N THR A 107 0.66 -13.39 -27.88
CA THR A 107 1.92 -13.66 -27.16
C THR A 107 2.43 -15.07 -27.44
N LEU A 108 3.73 -15.19 -27.71
CA LEU A 108 4.45 -16.46 -27.64
C LEU A 108 5.02 -16.62 -26.22
N LEU A 109 4.40 -17.47 -25.40
CA LEU A 109 4.90 -17.82 -24.08
C LEU A 109 5.92 -18.94 -24.22
N ARG A 110 7.18 -18.69 -23.83
CA ARG A 110 8.23 -19.71 -23.73
C ARG A 110 8.50 -20.05 -22.28
N TYR A 111 8.66 -21.34 -21.99
CA TYR A 111 9.05 -21.83 -20.68
C TYR A 111 10.21 -22.80 -20.83
N GLU A 112 11.35 -22.42 -20.29
CA GLU A 112 12.59 -23.18 -20.30
C GLU A 112 12.88 -23.70 -18.90
N VAL A 113 13.27 -24.97 -18.82
CA VAL A 113 13.62 -25.62 -17.55
C VAL A 113 14.83 -26.50 -17.76
N GLU A 114 15.90 -26.17 -17.06
CA GLU A 114 17.09 -27.01 -16.92
C GLU A 114 17.06 -27.73 -15.58
N VAL A 115 17.26 -29.04 -15.58
CA VAL A 115 17.30 -29.84 -14.35
C VAL A 115 18.51 -30.76 -14.37
N THR A 116 19.33 -30.68 -13.33
CA THR A 116 20.46 -31.59 -13.11
C THR A 116 20.06 -32.62 -12.05
N PRO A 117 19.95 -33.92 -12.38
CA PRO A 117 19.70 -34.97 -11.38
C PRO A 117 20.84 -35.07 -10.37
N ALA A 118 20.52 -35.37 -9.11
CA ALA A 118 21.54 -35.67 -8.08
C ALA A 118 21.90 -37.16 -8.02
N ASN A 119 20.93 -38.04 -8.36
CA ASN A 119 21.05 -39.48 -8.18
C ASN A 119 20.16 -40.24 -9.19
N LEU A 120 20.18 -41.58 -9.12
CA LEU A 120 19.42 -42.45 -10.01
C LEU A 120 17.90 -42.22 -9.91
N LEU A 121 17.39 -41.97 -8.70
CA LEU A 121 15.98 -41.62 -8.49
C LEU A 121 15.63 -40.33 -9.26
N GLY A 122 16.49 -39.31 -9.18
CA GLY A 122 16.36 -38.10 -9.98
C GLY A 122 16.36 -38.34 -11.48
N ARG A 123 17.24 -39.21 -11.99
CA ARG A 123 17.31 -39.52 -13.43
C ARG A 123 16.00 -40.12 -13.95
N LEU A 124 15.29 -40.88 -13.12
CA LEU A 124 13.98 -41.46 -13.46
C LEU A 124 12.83 -40.46 -13.24
N ALA A 125 12.85 -39.72 -12.14
CA ALA A 125 11.79 -38.79 -11.77
C ALA A 125 11.74 -37.53 -12.64
N VAL A 126 12.91 -37.01 -13.08
CA VAL A 126 13.00 -35.73 -13.80
C VAL A 126 12.23 -35.74 -15.14
N PRO A 127 12.36 -36.75 -16.03
CA PRO A 127 11.56 -36.83 -17.25
C PRO A 127 10.05 -36.83 -17.02
N TYR A 128 9.59 -37.52 -15.98
CA TYR A 128 8.17 -37.55 -15.66
C TYR A 128 7.69 -36.24 -15.03
N GLN A 129 8.33 -35.81 -13.93
CA GLN A 129 7.90 -34.65 -13.14
C GLN A 129 8.10 -33.33 -13.90
N PHE A 130 9.32 -33.08 -14.39
CA PHE A 130 9.67 -31.83 -15.07
C PHE A 130 9.46 -31.91 -16.58
N GLY A 131 9.54 -33.08 -17.22
CA GLY A 131 9.33 -33.18 -18.67
C GLY A 131 7.85 -33.28 -19.06
N TRP A 132 7.14 -34.27 -18.54
CA TRP A 132 5.77 -34.58 -18.96
C TRP A 132 4.71 -33.88 -18.10
N LYS A 133 4.69 -34.13 -16.78
CA LYS A 133 3.63 -33.63 -15.88
C LYS A 133 3.59 -32.10 -15.87
N MET A 134 4.74 -31.47 -15.65
CA MET A 134 4.83 -30.01 -15.62
C MET A 134 4.38 -29.36 -16.93
N ARG A 135 4.76 -29.90 -18.09
CA ARG A 135 4.29 -29.42 -19.40
C ARG A 135 2.77 -29.46 -19.53
N GLN A 136 2.14 -30.56 -19.08
CA GLN A 136 0.69 -30.73 -19.15
C GLN A 136 -0.03 -29.74 -18.22
N ASP A 137 0.39 -29.68 -16.95
CA ASP A 137 -0.21 -28.81 -15.94
C ASP A 137 -0.06 -27.33 -16.35
N PHE A 138 1.14 -26.94 -16.82
CA PHE A 138 1.42 -25.57 -17.23
C PHE A 138 0.68 -25.19 -18.51
N GLY A 139 0.72 -26.06 -19.53
CA GLY A 139 0.01 -25.83 -20.78
C GLY A 139 -1.50 -25.68 -20.58
N ARG A 140 -2.10 -26.52 -19.72
CA ARG A 140 -3.52 -26.41 -19.38
C ARG A 140 -3.83 -25.07 -18.73
N MET A 141 -3.01 -24.64 -17.77
CA MET A 141 -3.23 -23.40 -17.02
C MET A 141 -3.07 -22.16 -17.90
N PHE A 142 -2.00 -22.07 -18.70
CA PHE A 142 -1.79 -20.94 -19.60
C PHE A 142 -2.93 -20.79 -20.60
N LEU A 143 -3.43 -21.89 -21.16
CA LEU A 143 -4.58 -21.86 -22.07
C LEU A 143 -5.89 -21.48 -21.37
N GLN A 144 -6.07 -21.86 -20.10
CA GLN A 144 -7.23 -21.46 -19.31
C GLN A 144 -7.21 -19.96 -19.00
N ILE A 145 -6.04 -19.43 -18.61
CA ILE A 145 -5.83 -18.00 -18.37
C ILE A 145 -6.11 -17.21 -19.66
N ASP A 146 -5.53 -17.63 -20.78
CA ASP A 146 -5.74 -16.98 -22.08
C ASP A 146 -7.22 -16.94 -22.47
N ARG A 147 -7.95 -18.06 -22.36
CA ARG A 147 -9.39 -18.10 -22.64
C ARG A 147 -10.19 -17.15 -21.74
N ALA A 148 -9.94 -17.15 -20.44
CA ALA A 148 -10.66 -16.28 -19.53
C ALA A 148 -10.47 -14.80 -19.88
N ILE A 149 -9.24 -14.38 -20.19
CA ILE A 149 -8.94 -13.01 -20.64
C ILE A 149 -9.67 -12.69 -21.95
N GLN A 150 -9.66 -13.60 -22.92
CA GLN A 150 -10.37 -13.43 -24.20
C GLN A 150 -11.88 -13.29 -24.02
N ASP A 151 -12.44 -14.04 -23.07
CA ASP A 151 -13.86 -13.98 -22.74
C ASP A 151 -14.20 -12.76 -21.85
N GLN A 152 -13.25 -11.86 -21.59
CA GLN A 152 -13.39 -10.69 -20.70
C GLN A 152 -13.77 -11.06 -19.26
N HIS A 153 -13.39 -12.25 -18.82
CA HIS A 153 -13.56 -12.72 -17.46
C HIS A 153 -12.22 -12.71 -16.73
N GLN A 154 -12.26 -12.54 -15.40
CA GLN A 154 -11.06 -12.72 -14.59
C GLN A 154 -10.68 -14.21 -14.56
N PRO A 155 -9.41 -14.59 -14.86
CA PRO A 155 -8.95 -15.96 -14.73
C PRO A 155 -9.23 -16.55 -13.35
N VAL A 156 -10.06 -17.59 -13.34
CA VAL A 156 -10.39 -18.34 -12.12
C VAL A 156 -9.41 -19.51 -11.98
N PHE A 157 -8.77 -19.58 -10.82
CA PHE A 157 -7.94 -20.70 -10.42
C PHE A 157 -8.79 -21.62 -9.54
N ASP A 158 -8.87 -22.91 -9.91
CA ASP A 158 -9.64 -23.90 -9.16
C ASP A 158 -8.84 -24.35 -7.94
N PHE A 159 -8.97 -23.59 -6.86
CA PHE A 159 -8.43 -23.97 -5.56
C PHE A 159 -9.38 -24.97 -4.91
N LYS A 160 -8.82 -26.06 -4.37
CA LYS A 160 -9.59 -26.99 -3.53
C LYS A 160 -9.90 -26.31 -2.19
N VAL A 161 -11.00 -25.57 -2.15
CA VAL A 161 -11.52 -24.92 -0.93
C VAL A 161 -12.44 -25.90 -0.21
N ALA A 162 -12.18 -26.15 1.07
CA ALA A 162 -13.07 -26.95 1.89
C ALA A 162 -14.40 -26.18 2.10
N PRO A 163 -15.57 -26.82 1.95
CA PRO A 163 -16.84 -26.15 2.18
C PRO A 163 -16.99 -25.74 3.64
N LEU A 164 -17.64 -24.60 3.88
CA LEU A 164 -18.00 -24.17 5.24
C LEU A 164 -18.97 -25.16 5.89
N THR A 165 -18.86 -25.33 7.21
CA THR A 165 -19.84 -26.09 8.00
C THR A 165 -21.20 -25.38 7.99
N SER A 166 -22.29 -26.11 8.22
CA SER A 166 -23.64 -25.50 8.31
C SER A 166 -23.71 -24.39 9.35
N LEU A 167 -23.11 -24.61 10.53
CA LEU A 167 -23.04 -23.60 11.60
C LEU A 167 -22.31 -22.33 11.14
N ALA A 168 -21.19 -22.47 10.42
CA ALA A 168 -20.45 -21.33 9.89
C ALA A 168 -21.26 -20.58 8.82
N GLN A 169 -22.00 -21.29 7.97
CA GLN A 169 -22.87 -20.70 6.95
C GLN A 169 -24.03 -19.91 7.59
N ASP A 170 -24.70 -20.49 8.59
CA ASP A 170 -25.78 -19.81 9.31
C ASP A 170 -25.28 -18.55 10.02
N ARG A 171 -24.08 -18.62 10.61
CA ARG A 171 -23.45 -17.47 11.26
C ARG A 171 -23.06 -16.38 10.27
N LEU A 172 -22.45 -16.74 9.13
CA LEU A 172 -22.14 -15.82 8.05
C LEU A 172 -23.40 -15.07 7.61
N LYS A 173 -24.49 -15.80 7.36
CA LYS A 173 -25.78 -15.23 6.95
C LYS A 173 -26.35 -14.27 8.01
N ALA A 174 -26.34 -14.66 9.28
CA ALA A 174 -26.84 -13.82 10.37
C ALA A 174 -26.04 -12.52 10.51
N LEU A 175 -24.70 -12.59 10.44
CA LEU A 175 -23.85 -11.41 10.52
C LEU A 175 -24.01 -10.50 9.29
N SER A 176 -24.17 -11.07 8.09
CA SER A 176 -24.50 -10.31 6.88
C SER A 176 -25.83 -9.55 7.02
N GLN A 177 -26.85 -10.16 7.63
CA GLN A 177 -28.14 -9.51 7.91
C GLN A 177 -27.99 -8.37 8.93
N THR A 178 -27.14 -8.53 9.94
CA THR A 178 -26.84 -7.45 10.90
C THR A 178 -26.20 -6.25 10.22
N LEU A 179 -25.26 -6.46 9.28
CA LEU A 179 -24.66 -5.38 8.50
C LEU A 179 -25.70 -4.66 7.62
N ALA A 180 -26.59 -5.42 6.98
CA ALA A 180 -27.66 -4.83 6.18
C ALA A 180 -28.61 -3.97 7.04
N ALA A 181 -28.93 -4.44 8.26
CA ALA A 181 -29.76 -3.69 9.21
C ALA A 181 -29.07 -2.40 9.74
N GLN A 182 -27.74 -2.35 9.72
CA GLN A 182 -26.95 -1.15 10.04
C GLN A 182 -26.85 -0.16 8.87
N GLY A 183 -27.44 -0.49 7.70
CA GLY A 183 -27.50 0.40 6.53
C GLY A 183 -26.34 0.26 5.55
N TYR A 184 -25.49 -0.75 5.69
CA TYR A 184 -24.45 -1.03 4.69
C TYR A 184 -25.04 -1.62 3.40
N ASP A 185 -24.46 -1.27 2.25
CA ASP A 185 -24.96 -1.70 0.94
C ASP A 185 -24.94 -3.23 0.80
N GLN A 186 -26.11 -3.80 0.50
CA GLN A 186 -26.31 -5.23 0.31
C GLN A 186 -25.40 -5.82 -0.78
N ARG A 187 -25.03 -5.04 -1.80
CA ARG A 187 -24.10 -5.43 -2.85
C ARG A 187 -22.75 -5.83 -2.24
N TRP A 188 -22.14 -4.93 -1.47
CA TRP A 188 -20.81 -5.15 -0.90
C TRP A 188 -20.80 -6.21 0.20
N ILE A 189 -21.89 -6.33 0.96
CA ILE A 189 -22.08 -7.43 1.91
C ILE A 189 -22.07 -8.77 1.18
N THR A 190 -22.77 -8.87 0.04
CA THR A 190 -22.84 -10.10 -0.75
C THR A 190 -21.48 -10.44 -1.35
N HIS A 191 -20.78 -9.46 -1.92
CA HIS A 191 -19.41 -9.64 -2.42
C HIS A 191 -18.44 -10.12 -1.33
N LEU A 192 -18.50 -9.55 -0.12
CA LEU A 192 -17.68 -9.99 1.01
C LEU A 192 -18.01 -11.44 1.41
N ALA A 193 -19.29 -11.79 1.53
CA ALA A 193 -19.69 -13.14 1.89
C ALA A 193 -19.24 -14.17 0.85
N ASP A 194 -19.45 -13.89 -0.43
CA ASP A 194 -19.01 -14.77 -1.53
C ASP A 194 -17.48 -14.91 -1.55
N PHE A 195 -16.74 -13.82 -1.32
CA PHE A 195 -15.29 -13.83 -1.21
C PHE A 195 -14.82 -14.75 -0.07
N ILE A 196 -15.39 -14.61 1.13
CA ILE A 196 -15.06 -15.48 2.28
C ILE A 196 -15.35 -16.96 2.00
N VAL A 197 -16.41 -17.27 1.23
CA VAL A 197 -16.81 -18.65 0.93
C VAL A 197 -15.92 -19.28 -0.15
N ARG A 198 -15.60 -18.54 -1.22
CA ARG A 198 -15.04 -19.11 -2.46
C ARG A 198 -13.54 -18.92 -2.62
N GLU A 199 -12.96 -17.93 -1.95
CA GLU A 199 -11.55 -17.58 -2.14
C GLU A 199 -10.61 -18.60 -1.47
N ALA A 200 -9.36 -18.68 -1.95
CA ALA A 200 -8.32 -19.50 -1.36
C ALA A 200 -7.80 -18.94 -0.03
N ASP A 201 -7.38 -19.84 0.87
CA ASP A 201 -6.85 -19.49 2.19
C ASP A 201 -5.73 -18.43 2.17
N PRO A 202 -4.69 -18.51 1.32
CA PRO A 202 -3.63 -17.49 1.31
C PRO A 202 -4.13 -16.06 1.02
N ASN A 203 -5.18 -15.93 0.20
CA ASN A 203 -5.78 -14.63 -0.13
C ASN A 203 -6.71 -14.13 1.00
N LEU A 204 -7.28 -15.04 1.79
CA LEU A 204 -8.11 -14.71 2.97
C LEU A 204 -7.30 -14.46 4.23
N ALA A 205 -6.06 -14.95 4.30
CA ALA A 205 -5.20 -14.75 5.46
C ALA A 205 -4.84 -13.28 5.66
N ARG A 206 -4.73 -12.53 4.55
CA ARG A 206 -4.39 -11.12 4.53
C ARG A 206 -5.25 -10.35 3.55
N ILE A 207 -6.45 -9.97 3.97
CA ILE A 207 -7.38 -9.19 3.16
C ILE A 207 -7.03 -7.70 3.28
N ARG A 208 -6.72 -7.08 2.13
CA ARG A 208 -6.46 -5.65 2.02
C ARG A 208 -7.70 -4.96 1.45
N PRO A 209 -8.41 -4.10 2.22
CA PRO A 209 -9.73 -3.61 1.83
C PRO A 209 -9.70 -2.77 0.55
N TYR A 210 -8.67 -1.95 0.34
CA TYR A 210 -8.59 -1.11 -0.86
C TYR A 210 -8.28 -1.89 -2.14
N VAL A 211 -7.49 -2.97 -2.04
CA VAL A 211 -7.27 -3.86 -3.18
C VAL A 211 -8.58 -4.52 -3.62
N LEU A 212 -9.42 -4.94 -2.66
CA LEU A 212 -10.75 -5.47 -2.97
C LEU A 212 -11.70 -4.39 -3.48
N ALA A 213 -11.67 -3.19 -2.90
CA ALA A 213 -12.49 -2.08 -3.37
C ALA A 213 -12.21 -1.75 -4.83
N ASP A 214 -10.94 -1.67 -5.22
CA ASP A 214 -10.52 -1.43 -6.60
C ASP A 214 -10.98 -2.58 -7.53
N ALA A 215 -10.80 -3.83 -7.08
CA ALA A 215 -11.23 -5.00 -7.85
C ALA A 215 -12.76 -5.05 -8.04
N TRP A 216 -13.52 -4.59 -7.05
CA TRP A 216 -14.98 -4.50 -7.08
C TRP A 216 -15.50 -3.20 -7.70
N GLN A 217 -14.62 -2.27 -8.07
CA GLN A 217 -14.96 -0.92 -8.53
C GLN A 217 -15.87 -0.18 -7.55
N ALA A 218 -15.60 -0.35 -6.26
CA ALA A 218 -16.37 0.21 -5.16
C ALA A 218 -15.65 1.44 -4.55
N PRO A 219 -16.38 2.41 -3.97
CA PRO A 219 -15.77 3.46 -3.19
C PRO A 219 -14.94 2.87 -2.04
N ARG A 220 -13.64 3.16 -2.03
CA ARG A 220 -12.69 2.62 -1.04
C ARG A 220 -13.12 2.87 0.41
N ARG A 221 -13.72 4.03 0.67
CA ARG A 221 -14.26 4.38 1.98
C ARG A 221 -15.36 3.41 2.40
N ASP A 222 -16.39 3.23 1.57
CA ASP A 222 -17.53 2.35 1.88
C ASP A 222 -17.09 0.92 2.19
N ILE A 223 -16.10 0.41 1.44
CA ILE A 223 -15.54 -0.93 1.69
C ILE A 223 -14.76 -0.97 3.01
N LEU A 224 -13.94 0.03 3.32
CA LEU A 224 -13.25 0.07 4.61
C LEU A 224 -14.24 0.20 5.78
N GLU A 225 -15.25 1.06 5.67
CA GLU A 225 -16.29 1.26 6.68
C GLU A 225 -17.10 -0.03 6.93
N LEU A 226 -17.44 -0.75 5.85
CA LEU A 226 -18.06 -2.09 5.92
C LEU A 226 -17.15 -3.10 6.62
N PHE A 227 -15.86 -3.13 6.29
CA PHE A 227 -14.91 -4.08 6.87
C PHE A 227 -14.68 -3.82 8.37
N LEU A 228 -14.62 -2.55 8.77
CA LEU A 228 -14.54 -2.14 10.18
C LEU A 228 -15.79 -2.60 10.96
N ALA A 229 -16.99 -2.42 10.38
CA ALA A 229 -18.22 -2.91 11.00
C ALA A 229 -18.27 -4.44 11.07
N ALA A 230 -17.88 -5.13 9.99
CA ALA A 230 -17.76 -6.58 9.93
C ALA A 230 -16.79 -7.13 10.98
N ALA A 231 -15.66 -6.45 11.21
CA ALA A 231 -14.73 -6.79 12.27
C ALA A 231 -15.35 -6.59 13.66
N LYS A 232 -16.06 -5.48 13.88
CA LYS A 232 -16.72 -5.19 15.17
C LYS A 232 -17.76 -6.24 15.56
N ILE A 233 -18.50 -6.79 14.60
CA ILE A 233 -19.52 -7.82 14.86
C ILE A 233 -18.97 -9.26 14.79
N GLY A 234 -17.66 -9.44 14.58
CA GLY A 234 -17.00 -10.75 14.56
C GLY A 234 -17.21 -11.57 13.28
N LEU A 235 -17.54 -10.92 12.16
CA LEU A 235 -17.50 -11.55 10.83
C LEU A 235 -16.05 -11.63 10.34
N LEU A 236 -15.31 -10.53 10.52
CA LEU A 236 -13.89 -10.44 10.28
C LEU A 236 -13.15 -10.28 11.61
N GLN A 237 -11.84 -10.45 11.56
CA GLN A 237 -10.90 -9.93 12.54
C GLN A 237 -10.00 -8.92 11.86
N LEU A 238 -9.65 -7.85 12.56
CA LEU A 238 -8.66 -6.88 12.09
C LEU A 238 -7.28 -7.23 12.64
N ARG A 239 -6.23 -6.75 11.96
CA ARG A 239 -4.85 -6.81 12.43
C ARG A 239 -4.05 -5.65 11.83
N TRP A 240 -3.00 -5.26 12.53
CA TRP A 240 -2.04 -4.23 12.13
C TRP A 240 -0.76 -4.91 11.66
N ASP A 241 -0.48 -4.78 10.38
CA ASP A 241 0.73 -5.31 9.77
C ASP A 241 1.79 -4.20 9.66
N VAL A 242 2.99 -4.45 10.19
CA VAL A 242 4.17 -3.61 9.94
C VAL A 242 4.93 -4.14 8.73
N ILE A 243 5.00 -3.32 7.69
CA ILE A 243 5.43 -3.66 6.35
C ILE A 243 6.89 -3.27 6.13
N CYS A 244 7.71 -4.20 5.65
CA CYS A 244 9.09 -3.87 5.32
C CYS A 244 9.15 -2.86 4.15
N PRO A 245 9.93 -1.76 4.25
CA PRO A 245 10.03 -0.75 3.19
C PRO A 245 10.74 -1.22 1.91
N LEU A 246 11.36 -2.40 1.92
CA LEU A 246 12.03 -2.99 0.74
C LEU A 246 11.16 -4.06 0.07
N CYS A 247 10.88 -5.16 0.78
CA CYS A 247 10.12 -6.27 0.19
C CYS A 247 8.60 -6.09 0.25
N ARG A 248 8.08 -5.12 1.04
CA ARG A 248 6.64 -4.92 1.28
C ARG A 248 5.88 -6.11 1.87
N GLY A 249 6.61 -7.11 2.38
CA GLY A 249 6.03 -8.16 3.21
C GLY A 249 5.73 -7.65 4.62
N ALA A 250 4.64 -8.13 5.22
CA ALA A 250 4.39 -7.97 6.65
C ALA A 250 5.46 -8.71 7.45
N LYS A 251 6.08 -8.03 8.41
CA LYS A 251 7.15 -8.58 9.28
C LYS A 251 6.75 -8.66 10.74
N LEU A 252 5.79 -7.83 11.14
CA LEU A 252 5.07 -7.95 12.40
C LEU A 252 3.58 -7.86 12.07
N SER A 253 2.78 -8.73 12.69
CA SER A 253 1.31 -8.65 12.65
C SER A 253 0.81 -8.62 14.08
N ALA A 254 0.09 -7.56 14.43
CA ALA A 254 -0.41 -7.29 15.78
C ALA A 254 -1.95 -7.24 15.78
N PRO A 255 -2.64 -7.83 16.76
CA PRO A 255 -4.10 -7.80 16.81
C PRO A 255 -4.67 -6.41 17.18
N SER A 256 -3.84 -5.53 17.76
CA SER A 256 -4.23 -4.21 18.26
C SER A 256 -3.03 -3.25 18.28
N LEU A 257 -3.29 -1.94 18.30
CA LEU A 257 -2.25 -0.90 18.27
C LEU A 257 -1.26 -0.97 19.45
N ASP A 258 -1.70 -1.38 20.64
CA ASP A 258 -0.87 -1.52 21.84
C ASP A 258 0.09 -2.73 21.78
N ARG A 259 -0.03 -3.56 20.74
CA ARG A 259 0.86 -4.70 20.47
C ARG A 259 1.88 -4.42 19.38
N LEU A 260 1.84 -3.24 18.77
CA LEU A 260 2.91 -2.78 17.88
C LEU A 260 4.23 -2.63 18.66
N GLN A 261 5.34 -2.72 17.92
CA GLN A 261 6.69 -2.52 18.44
C GLN A 261 7.31 -1.33 17.73
N LYS A 262 8.14 -0.55 18.42
CA LYS A 262 8.78 0.64 17.83
C LYS A 262 9.77 0.30 16.70
N GLY A 263 10.51 -0.80 16.82
CA GLY A 263 11.46 -1.27 15.81
C GLY A 263 11.17 -2.70 15.36
N VAL A 264 11.37 -2.98 14.08
CA VAL A 264 11.13 -4.29 13.46
C VAL A 264 12.32 -4.70 12.61
N HIS A 265 12.73 -5.96 12.74
CA HIS A 265 13.74 -6.58 11.88
C HIS A 265 13.09 -7.35 10.74
N CYS A 266 13.57 -7.15 9.51
CA CYS A 266 13.18 -7.96 8.36
C CYS A 266 14.27 -8.97 8.03
N ALA A 267 14.08 -10.24 8.39
CA ALA A 267 15.04 -11.31 8.08
C ALA A 267 15.28 -11.49 6.58
N THR A 268 14.26 -11.25 5.74
CA THR A 268 14.36 -11.37 4.27
C THR A 268 15.27 -10.32 3.64
N CYS A 269 15.15 -9.09 4.10
CA CYS A 269 15.91 -7.95 3.59
C CYS A 269 17.16 -7.69 4.40
N ASN A 270 17.29 -8.31 5.57
CA ASN A 270 18.32 -8.09 6.57
C ASN A 270 18.48 -6.59 6.91
N ILE A 271 17.38 -5.97 7.34
CA ILE A 271 17.33 -4.56 7.74
C ILE A 271 16.52 -4.39 9.01
N ASP A 272 16.88 -3.38 9.80
CA ASP A 272 16.06 -2.85 10.88
C ASP A 272 15.40 -1.55 10.42
N PHE A 273 14.15 -1.34 10.84
CA PHE A 273 13.41 -0.14 10.51
C PHE A 273 12.40 0.19 11.62
N GLU A 274 12.06 1.47 11.75
CA GLU A 274 11.10 1.94 12.75
C GLU A 274 9.67 1.85 12.22
N THR A 275 8.74 1.59 13.14
CA THR A 275 7.30 1.60 12.88
C THR A 275 6.83 3.04 12.70
N ASN A 276 6.09 3.30 11.62
CA ASN A 276 5.52 4.59 11.29
C ASN A 276 4.14 4.40 10.65
N PHE A 277 3.13 5.09 11.20
CA PHE A 277 1.73 4.95 10.81
C PHE A 277 1.44 5.34 9.36
N SER A 278 2.28 6.20 8.77
CA SER A 278 2.16 6.62 7.38
C SER A 278 2.90 5.68 6.43
N ASP A 279 4.09 5.24 6.85
CA ASP A 279 5.05 4.63 5.92
C ASP A 279 5.00 3.11 5.86
N ASN A 280 4.56 2.45 6.94
CA ASN A 280 4.66 1.00 7.01
C ASN A 280 3.65 0.29 7.91
N VAL A 281 2.69 0.97 8.53
CA VAL A 281 1.61 0.27 9.25
C VAL A 281 0.34 0.23 8.41
N GLU A 282 -0.13 -0.97 8.10
CA GLU A 282 -1.34 -1.21 7.31
C GLU A 282 -2.37 -2.02 8.13
N LEU A 283 -3.62 -1.59 8.12
CA LEU A 283 -4.74 -2.38 8.61
C LEU A 283 -5.11 -3.45 7.57
N THR A 284 -5.11 -4.70 7.99
CA THR A 284 -5.63 -5.82 7.19
C THR A 284 -6.66 -6.62 7.96
N PHE A 285 -7.38 -7.48 7.24
CA PHE A 285 -8.45 -8.29 7.81
C PHE A 285 -8.26 -9.76 7.46
N ALA A 286 -8.89 -10.63 8.24
CA ALA A 286 -9.08 -12.03 7.91
C ALA A 286 -10.49 -12.46 8.35
N PRO A 287 -11.06 -13.54 7.79
CA PRO A 287 -12.28 -14.13 8.34
C PRO A 287 -12.07 -14.50 9.80
N HIS A 288 -13.07 -14.26 10.65
CA HIS A 288 -12.99 -14.75 12.02
C HIS A 288 -12.95 -16.29 12.01
N PRO A 289 -12.14 -16.97 12.87
CA PRO A 289 -12.00 -18.43 12.84
C PRO A 289 -13.30 -19.23 13.02
N GLN A 290 -14.30 -18.64 13.68
CA GLN A 290 -15.64 -19.23 13.82
C GLN A 290 -16.48 -19.18 12.53
N ILE A 291 -16.05 -18.38 11.53
CA ILE A 291 -16.62 -18.33 10.18
C ILE A 291 -15.81 -19.21 9.25
N ARG A 292 -14.49 -19.00 9.20
CA ARG A 292 -13.58 -19.80 8.38
C ARG A 292 -12.19 -19.79 9.01
N ASN A 293 -11.67 -20.96 9.31
CA ASN A 293 -10.28 -21.09 9.74
C ASN A 293 -9.37 -21.07 8.51
N VAL A 294 -8.46 -20.11 8.45
CA VAL A 294 -7.59 -19.88 7.30
C VAL A 294 -6.15 -20.24 7.68
N THR A 295 -5.51 -21.09 6.88
CA THR A 295 -4.11 -21.48 7.12
C THR A 295 -3.18 -20.66 6.21
N GLU A 296 -2.20 -19.97 6.80
CA GLU A 296 -1.13 -19.33 6.04
C GLU A 296 -0.21 -20.40 5.44
N ALA A 297 -0.22 -20.53 4.12
CA ALA A 297 0.55 -21.51 3.37
C ALA A 297 1.46 -20.82 2.36
N THR A 298 2.77 -21.08 2.47
CA THR A 298 3.79 -20.49 1.60
C THR A 298 4.21 -21.46 0.51
N TYR A 299 4.07 -21.06 -0.74
CA TYR A 299 4.50 -21.85 -1.92
C TYR A 299 5.62 -21.16 -2.73
N CYS A 300 5.85 -19.87 -2.49
CA CYS A 300 6.94 -19.09 -3.07
C CYS A 300 7.12 -17.79 -2.26
N ILE A 301 8.36 -17.34 -2.05
CA ILE A 301 8.67 -16.07 -1.36
C ILE A 301 9.46 -15.06 -2.22
N GLY A 302 9.81 -15.43 -3.46
CA GLY A 302 10.69 -14.64 -4.32
C GLY A 302 10.10 -14.29 -5.68
N GLY A 303 8.90 -14.79 -6.02
CA GLY A 303 8.30 -14.59 -7.34
C GLY A 303 7.85 -13.15 -7.60
N PRO A 304 7.69 -12.74 -8.87
CA PRO A 304 7.33 -11.37 -9.22
C PRO A 304 6.04 -10.87 -8.55
N MET A 305 5.02 -11.73 -8.42
CA MET A 305 3.74 -11.35 -7.79
C MET A 305 3.75 -11.42 -6.25
N VAL A 306 4.84 -11.92 -5.64
CA VAL A 306 5.08 -11.75 -4.19
C VAL A 306 5.48 -10.30 -3.90
N THR A 307 6.25 -9.69 -4.81
CA THR A 307 6.70 -8.29 -4.74
C THR A 307 6.30 -7.52 -6.01
N PRO A 308 5.01 -7.35 -6.30
CA PRO A 308 4.52 -6.84 -7.59
C PRO A 308 4.89 -5.37 -7.84
N HIS A 309 5.37 -4.67 -6.82
CA HIS A 309 5.87 -3.31 -6.94
C HIS A 309 7.25 -3.20 -7.59
N ILE A 310 8.04 -4.28 -7.55
CA ILE A 310 9.34 -4.34 -8.21
C ILE A 310 9.09 -4.71 -9.67
N LEU A 311 9.39 -3.77 -10.56
CA LEU A 311 9.14 -3.91 -12.00
C LEU A 311 10.35 -4.52 -12.72
N LEU A 312 11.53 -4.35 -12.16
CA LEU A 312 12.76 -4.93 -12.67
C LEU A 312 13.64 -5.37 -11.50
N HIS A 313 14.14 -6.60 -11.60
CA HIS A 313 15.14 -7.15 -10.68
C HIS A 313 16.20 -7.89 -11.50
N GLN A 314 17.46 -7.47 -11.39
CA GLN A 314 18.58 -8.04 -12.15
C GLN A 314 19.75 -8.31 -11.23
N LEU A 315 20.41 -9.46 -11.37
CA LEU A 315 21.65 -9.80 -10.68
C LEU A 315 22.82 -9.63 -11.67
N LEU A 316 23.75 -8.74 -11.33
CA LEU A 316 24.94 -8.45 -12.15
C LEU A 316 26.20 -9.00 -11.49
N ALA A 317 27.02 -9.71 -12.25
CA ALA A 317 28.33 -10.18 -11.84
C ALA A 317 29.32 -9.01 -11.66
N PRO A 318 30.45 -9.22 -10.94
CA PRO A 318 31.49 -8.20 -10.80
C PRO A 318 32.01 -7.73 -12.17
N GLY A 319 32.04 -6.41 -12.38
CA GLY A 319 32.49 -5.81 -13.64
C GLY A 319 31.51 -5.96 -14.82
N GLU A 320 30.34 -6.57 -14.63
CA GLU A 320 29.37 -6.78 -15.69
C GLU A 320 28.73 -5.46 -16.15
N THR A 321 28.57 -5.30 -17.47
CA THR A 321 27.70 -4.31 -18.07
C THR A 321 26.61 -5.03 -18.85
N ARG A 322 25.34 -4.82 -18.48
CA ARG A 322 24.18 -5.42 -19.12
C ARG A 322 23.35 -4.34 -19.79
N THR A 323 22.93 -4.59 -21.03
CA THR A 323 21.98 -3.71 -21.73
C THR A 323 20.67 -4.45 -21.92
N LEU A 324 19.59 -3.85 -21.42
CA LEU A 324 18.22 -4.34 -21.56
C LEU A 324 17.51 -3.48 -22.61
N SER A 325 16.79 -4.15 -23.49
CA SER A 325 15.95 -3.50 -24.49
C SER A 325 14.52 -3.44 -23.96
N GLN A 326 13.88 -2.28 -24.11
CA GLN A 326 12.46 -2.04 -23.83
C GLN A 326 12.04 -2.33 -22.37
N LEU A 327 12.03 -1.29 -21.54
CA LEU A 327 11.36 -1.30 -20.23
C LEU A 327 10.18 -0.33 -20.29
N GLU A 328 8.97 -0.85 -20.13
CA GLU A 328 7.75 -0.05 -20.07
C GLU A 328 7.43 0.29 -18.61
N LEU A 329 7.39 1.59 -18.31
CA LEU A 329 7.00 2.13 -17.01
C LEU A 329 5.79 3.04 -17.20
N GLU A 330 4.73 2.88 -16.42
CA GLU A 330 3.63 3.85 -16.46
C GLU A 330 4.08 5.18 -15.83
N THR A 331 3.32 6.26 -16.01
CA THR A 331 3.49 7.48 -15.22
C THR A 331 3.45 7.19 -13.71
N GLY A 332 4.31 7.86 -12.94
CA GLY A 332 4.39 7.68 -11.49
C GLY A 332 5.79 7.84 -10.93
N HIS A 333 5.96 7.47 -9.66
CA HIS A 333 7.23 7.60 -8.95
C HIS A 333 7.91 6.25 -8.78
N TYR A 334 9.20 6.22 -9.07
CA TYR A 334 10.03 5.04 -9.06
C TYR A 334 11.25 5.24 -8.18
N ARG A 335 11.61 4.19 -7.46
CA ARG A 335 12.80 4.09 -6.65
C ARG A 335 13.76 3.11 -7.31
N LEU A 336 14.99 3.56 -7.52
CA LEU A 336 16.09 2.80 -8.05
C LEU A 336 17.05 2.52 -6.90
N ARG A 337 17.32 1.25 -6.64
CA ARG A 337 18.15 0.85 -5.50
C ARG A 337 18.92 -0.43 -5.74
N THR A 338 19.95 -0.63 -4.93
CA THR A 338 20.61 -1.93 -4.78
C THR A 338 19.94 -2.74 -3.65
N GLN A 339 20.47 -3.93 -3.37
CA GLN A 339 19.99 -4.76 -2.25
C GLN A 339 20.34 -4.16 -0.88
N LYS A 340 21.49 -3.50 -0.77
CA LYS A 340 21.93 -2.87 0.46
C LYS A 340 21.26 -1.50 0.62
N PRO A 341 20.71 -1.18 1.81
CA PRO A 341 20.25 0.18 2.08
C PRO A 341 21.40 1.18 1.91
N GLY A 342 21.15 2.25 1.17
CA GLY A 342 22.12 3.32 0.93
C GLY A 342 21.47 4.48 0.19
N VAL A 343 22.21 5.17 -0.70
CA VAL A 343 21.64 6.33 -1.42
C VAL A 343 20.74 5.82 -2.54
N GLU A 344 19.45 6.05 -2.38
CA GLU A 344 18.43 5.72 -3.35
C GLU A 344 18.28 6.85 -4.35
N GLN A 345 18.07 6.48 -5.61
CA GLN A 345 17.77 7.43 -6.65
C GLN A 345 16.29 7.35 -7.02
N TRP A 346 15.68 8.52 -7.14
CA TRP A 346 14.26 8.67 -7.44
C TRP A 346 14.07 9.11 -8.89
N LEU A 347 13.11 8.50 -9.57
CA LEU A 347 12.70 8.83 -10.93
C LEU A 347 11.20 9.12 -10.94
N ALA A 348 10.82 10.33 -11.36
CA ALA A 348 9.42 10.72 -11.55
C ALA A 348 9.10 10.76 -13.05
N LEU A 349 8.03 10.08 -13.47
CA LEU A 349 7.55 10.06 -14.85
C LEU A 349 6.19 10.78 -14.92
N ASN A 350 6.15 11.94 -15.58
CA ASN A 350 4.97 12.81 -15.64
C ASN A 350 4.15 12.61 -16.93
N PRO A 351 2.81 12.77 -16.87
CA PRO A 351 1.93 12.66 -18.03
C PRO A 351 2.16 13.73 -19.11
N ASN A 352 2.74 14.88 -18.75
CA ASN A 352 3.01 16.01 -19.66
C ASN A 352 4.45 16.06 -20.20
N GLY A 353 5.23 14.97 -20.04
CA GLY A 353 6.64 14.84 -20.48
C GLY A 353 6.81 13.92 -21.69
N ARG A 354 8.04 13.83 -22.24
CA ARG A 354 8.37 12.89 -23.33
C ARG A 354 7.96 11.46 -22.94
N HIS A 355 7.09 10.84 -23.74
CA HIS A 355 6.62 9.46 -23.55
C HIS A 355 7.67 8.39 -23.92
N GLU A 356 8.90 8.80 -24.23
CA GLU A 356 10.01 7.93 -24.55
C GLU A 356 11.31 8.46 -23.94
N VAL A 357 12.08 7.55 -23.33
CA VAL A 357 13.47 7.76 -22.92
C VAL A 357 14.32 6.86 -23.81
N ASP A 358 15.11 7.46 -24.71
CA ASP A 358 15.92 6.71 -25.69
C ASP A 358 16.97 5.83 -25.00
N LYS A 359 17.63 6.39 -23.99
CA LYS A 359 18.69 5.71 -23.23
C LYS A 359 18.69 6.14 -21.77
N LEU A 360 18.68 5.16 -20.88
CA LEU A 360 18.93 5.32 -19.45
C LEU A 360 20.17 4.51 -19.09
N ALA A 361 21.18 5.15 -18.50
CA ALA A 361 22.40 4.49 -18.05
C ALA A 361 22.48 4.57 -16.52
N LEU A 362 22.64 3.41 -15.89
CA LEU A 362 22.71 3.25 -14.45
C LEU A 362 24.05 2.63 -14.07
N ARG A 363 24.68 3.19 -13.05
CA ARG A 363 25.90 2.64 -12.45
C ARG A 363 25.62 2.25 -11.01
N LEU A 364 25.90 1.00 -10.67
CA LEU A 364 25.71 0.47 -9.32
C LEU A 364 26.95 0.79 -8.49
N GLU A 365 26.89 1.86 -7.71
CA GLU A 365 27.96 2.19 -6.76
C GLU A 365 27.85 1.29 -5.52
N ARG A 366 28.82 1.40 -4.61
CA ARG A 366 28.97 0.46 -3.47
C ARG A 366 27.64 0.20 -2.75
N ASP A 367 26.87 1.26 -2.47
CA ASP A 367 25.57 1.20 -1.79
C ASP A 367 24.52 2.13 -2.46
N ALA A 368 24.67 2.44 -3.75
CA ALA A 368 23.81 3.41 -4.41
C ALA A 368 23.62 3.10 -5.90
N VAL A 369 22.59 3.70 -6.49
CA VAL A 369 22.41 3.69 -7.95
C VAL A 369 22.62 5.11 -8.44
N ALA A 370 23.63 5.32 -9.29
CA ALA A 370 23.87 6.59 -9.95
C ALA A 370 23.26 6.59 -11.37
N ILE A 371 22.52 7.64 -11.71
CA ILE A 371 22.08 7.88 -13.09
C ILE A 371 23.18 8.66 -13.83
N ASP A 372 23.74 8.08 -14.88
CA ASP A 372 24.71 8.76 -15.73
C ASP A 372 24.00 9.82 -16.58
N ALA A 373 24.02 11.07 -16.11
CA ALA A 373 23.30 12.22 -16.67
C ALA A 373 23.83 12.73 -18.03
N ALA A 374 24.74 12.00 -18.69
CA ALA A 374 25.48 12.48 -19.85
C ALA A 374 24.62 12.77 -21.09
N GLU A 375 23.34 12.34 -21.15
CA GLU A 375 22.51 12.53 -22.34
C GLU A 375 21.11 13.13 -22.14
N HIS A 376 20.52 13.31 -20.93
CA HIS A 376 19.15 13.88 -20.82
C HIS A 376 18.80 14.68 -19.54
N ARG A 377 17.97 15.71 -19.75
CA ARG A 377 17.21 16.47 -18.72
C ARG A 377 16.02 15.63 -18.21
N LEU A 378 16.28 14.62 -17.38
CA LEU A 378 15.25 14.07 -16.51
C LEU A 378 15.05 15.04 -15.34
N SER A 379 13.81 15.46 -15.08
CA SER A 379 13.50 16.26 -13.89
C SER A 379 13.69 15.41 -12.65
N LEU A 380 14.88 15.46 -12.05
CA LEU A 380 15.13 14.86 -10.75
C LEU A 380 14.42 15.73 -9.69
N PRO A 381 13.65 15.14 -8.76
CA PRO A 381 13.12 15.88 -7.62
C PRO A 381 14.28 16.49 -6.81
N SER A 382 14.08 17.70 -6.26
CA SER A 382 15.06 18.29 -5.33
C SER A 382 15.20 17.45 -4.06
N GLU A 383 16.35 17.50 -3.37
CA GLU A 383 16.56 16.75 -2.09
C GLU A 383 15.52 17.07 -1.00
N ARG A 384 14.86 18.25 -1.07
CA ARG A 384 13.75 18.59 -0.18
C ARG A 384 12.45 17.86 -0.54
N GLN A 385 12.23 17.54 -1.82
CA GLN A 385 11.13 16.70 -2.29
C GLN A 385 11.42 15.21 -2.11
N SER A 386 12.69 14.80 -1.97
CA SER A 386 13.06 13.39 -1.76
C SER A 386 12.99 12.94 -0.29
N ARG A 387 13.01 13.88 0.67
CA ARG A 387 12.83 13.58 2.10
C ARG A 387 11.37 13.53 2.55
N VAL A 388 10.46 14.17 1.80
CA VAL A 388 9.03 14.04 2.04
C VAL A 388 8.56 12.87 1.18
N GLY A 389 8.25 11.73 1.81
CA GLY A 389 7.66 10.55 1.18
C GLY A 389 6.24 10.79 0.66
N ARG A 390 6.04 11.82 -0.17
CA ARG A 390 4.77 12.18 -0.80
C ARG A 390 4.95 12.42 -2.28
N ALA A 391 4.47 11.49 -3.09
CA ALA A 391 3.69 11.92 -4.22
C ALA A 391 2.28 12.19 -3.68
N GLY A 392 1.78 13.41 -3.89
CA GLY A 392 0.35 13.64 -3.75
C GLY A 392 -0.41 12.65 -4.62
N ARG A 393 -1.66 12.38 -4.26
CA ARG A 393 -2.60 11.61 -5.07
C ARG A 393 -2.55 12.17 -6.50
N ILE A 394 -1.96 11.43 -7.44
CA ILE A 394 -2.31 11.63 -8.85
C ILE A 394 -3.78 11.30 -8.88
N GLU A 395 -4.61 12.31 -9.14
CA GLU A 395 -6.06 12.18 -9.20
C GLU A 395 -6.43 10.96 -10.04
N ASP A 396 -7.48 10.27 -9.61
CA ASP A 396 -8.10 9.08 -10.22
C ASP A 396 -8.66 9.39 -11.63
N GLU A 397 -7.84 9.89 -12.55
CA GLU A 397 -8.14 9.93 -13.97
C GLU A 397 -7.37 8.82 -14.69
N ALA A 398 -8.16 7.88 -15.18
CA ALA A 398 -7.77 6.72 -15.96
C ALA A 398 -7.06 7.12 -17.27
N SER A 399 -5.77 7.45 -17.18
CA SER A 399 -4.83 7.39 -18.30
C SER A 399 -3.41 7.21 -17.78
N SER A 400 -3.08 5.99 -17.33
CA SER A 400 -1.69 5.59 -17.09
C SER A 400 -0.98 5.45 -18.44
N THR A 401 -0.54 6.57 -19.02
CA THR A 401 0.17 6.53 -20.30
C THR A 401 1.52 5.83 -20.08
N PRO A 402 1.80 4.71 -20.78
CA PRO A 402 3.09 4.06 -20.67
C PRO A 402 4.20 4.97 -21.20
N VAL A 403 5.32 4.99 -20.48
CA VAL A 403 6.58 5.61 -20.88
C VAL A 403 7.55 4.48 -21.24
N LEU A 404 8.03 4.48 -22.48
CA LEU A 404 8.94 3.45 -22.96
C LEU A 404 10.40 3.90 -22.74
N ILE A 405 11.16 3.10 -21.99
CA ILE A 405 12.62 3.20 -21.94
C ILE A 405 13.19 2.26 -23.00
N ARG A 406 13.69 2.80 -24.12
CA ARG A 406 14.11 2.00 -25.28
C ARG A 406 15.37 1.17 -24.98
N SER A 407 16.31 1.76 -24.25
CA SER A 407 17.56 1.10 -23.85
C SER A 407 17.92 1.45 -22.40
N LEU A 408 18.08 0.42 -21.56
CA LEU A 408 18.57 0.54 -20.19
C LEU A 408 19.94 -0.15 -20.09
N THR A 409 21.01 0.61 -19.90
CA THR A 409 22.35 0.07 -19.64
C THR A 409 22.64 0.11 -18.16
N ILE A 410 23.06 -1.01 -17.58
CA ILE A 410 23.35 -1.16 -16.16
C ILE A 410 24.79 -1.67 -16.03
N THR A 411 25.59 -0.98 -15.22
CA THR A 411 26.99 -1.36 -14.98
C THR A 411 27.21 -1.64 -13.50
N ASN A 412 27.76 -2.82 -13.18
CA ASN A 412 28.27 -3.16 -11.86
C ASN A 412 29.80 -3.01 -11.82
N PRO A 413 30.34 -1.84 -11.45
CA PRO A 413 31.79 -1.64 -11.28
C PRO A 413 32.39 -2.34 -10.05
N ALA A 414 31.57 -2.91 -9.15
CA ALA A 414 32.07 -3.50 -7.92
C ALA A 414 32.78 -4.84 -8.15
N SER A 415 33.62 -5.24 -7.19
CA SER A 415 34.32 -6.53 -7.18
C SER A 415 33.44 -7.69 -6.68
N TYR A 416 32.16 -7.45 -6.43
CA TYR A 416 31.20 -8.43 -5.93
C TYR A 416 29.87 -8.33 -6.70
N PRO A 417 29.06 -9.40 -6.73
CA PRO A 417 27.76 -9.37 -7.42
C PRO A 417 26.80 -8.37 -6.75
N GLN A 418 26.04 -7.64 -7.56
CA GLN A 418 25.06 -6.68 -7.08
C GLN A 418 23.69 -6.90 -7.73
N GLN A 419 22.64 -6.62 -6.97
CA GLN A 419 21.27 -6.69 -7.46
C GLN A 419 20.74 -5.27 -7.69
N LEU A 420 20.16 -5.01 -8.85
CA LEU A 420 19.42 -3.78 -9.15
C LEU A 420 17.92 -4.04 -9.01
N PHE A 421 17.23 -3.08 -8.38
CA PHE A 421 15.77 -3.02 -8.32
C PHE A 421 15.29 -1.68 -8.90
N ILE A 422 14.28 -1.75 -9.75
CA ILE A 422 13.43 -0.59 -10.10
C ILE A 422 12.03 -0.91 -9.59
N GLU A 423 11.54 -0.11 -8.63
CA GLU A 423 10.26 -0.36 -7.98
C GLU A 423 9.36 0.88 -7.96
N ARG A 424 8.05 0.68 -8.10
CA ARG A 424 7.07 1.77 -7.96
C ARG A 424 6.95 2.17 -6.50
N ALA A 425 7.08 3.45 -6.19
CA ALA A 425 7.09 3.97 -4.82
C ALA A 425 5.71 4.15 -4.18
N ASP A 426 4.64 4.20 -4.99
CA ASP A 426 3.30 4.66 -4.57
C ASP A 426 2.46 3.58 -3.83
N TRP A 427 3.08 2.83 -2.92
CA TRP A 427 2.48 1.68 -2.26
C TRP A 427 1.30 2.05 -1.33
N TYR A 428 1.40 3.22 -0.69
CA TYR A 428 0.42 3.78 0.23
C TYR A 428 -0.92 4.07 -0.45
N ASN A 429 -0.95 4.13 -1.79
CA ASN A 429 -2.19 4.32 -2.54
C ASN A 429 -3.15 3.15 -2.34
N ASN A 430 -2.66 1.91 -2.18
CA ASN A 430 -3.53 0.73 -2.06
C ASN A 430 -3.57 0.14 -0.65
N ALA A 431 -3.03 0.87 0.33
CA ALA A 431 -2.97 0.43 1.73
C ALA A 431 -3.93 1.20 2.63
N ALA A 432 -4.66 0.50 3.49
CA ALA A 432 -5.37 1.15 4.60
C ALA A 432 -4.37 1.50 5.71
N THR A 433 -3.55 2.53 5.47
CA THR A 433 -2.50 2.95 6.41
C THR A 433 -3.07 3.33 7.77
N ALA A 434 -2.31 3.13 8.84
CA ALA A 434 -2.75 3.49 10.18
C ALA A 434 -3.07 4.98 10.29
N THR A 435 -2.28 5.87 9.68
CA THR A 435 -2.60 7.31 9.60
C THR A 435 -4.02 7.57 9.10
N ARG A 436 -4.43 6.89 8.02
CA ARG A 436 -5.75 7.08 7.43
C ARG A 436 -6.85 6.46 8.27
N VAL A 437 -6.68 5.21 8.70
CA VAL A 437 -7.68 4.51 9.50
C VAL A 437 -7.94 5.24 10.82
N THR A 438 -6.88 5.65 11.51
CA THR A 438 -6.98 6.36 12.81
C THR A 438 -7.48 7.80 12.70
N ALA A 439 -7.49 8.37 11.50
CA ALA A 439 -8.13 9.65 11.19
C ALA A 439 -9.60 9.51 10.79
N LEU A 440 -10.16 8.29 10.68
CA LEU A 440 -11.58 8.08 10.37
C LEU A 440 -12.44 8.07 11.64
N GLN A 441 -13.53 8.84 11.62
CA GLN A 441 -14.45 8.94 12.76
C GLN A 441 -15.02 7.56 13.16
N GLN A 442 -15.46 6.77 12.18
CA GLN A 442 -16.05 5.46 12.46
C GLN A 442 -15.05 4.49 13.12
N PHE A 443 -13.78 4.53 12.75
CA PHE A 443 -12.77 3.71 13.42
C PHE A 443 -12.69 4.07 14.91
N ARG A 444 -12.62 5.37 15.23
CA ARG A 444 -12.58 5.86 16.61
C ARG A 444 -13.85 5.53 17.39
N ASP A 445 -15.01 5.53 16.73
CA ASP A 445 -16.30 5.17 17.34
C ASP A 445 -16.37 3.67 17.67
N LEU A 446 -15.94 2.80 16.74
CA LEU A 446 -16.06 1.35 16.87
C LEU A 446 -14.93 0.72 17.70
N PHE A 447 -13.75 1.34 17.68
CA PHE A 447 -12.50 0.83 18.23
C PHE A 447 -11.82 1.86 19.12
N SER A 448 -12.56 2.45 20.06
CA SER A 448 -12.03 3.45 21.01
C SER A 448 -10.85 2.96 21.86
N ASP A 449 -10.76 1.64 22.04
CA ASP A 449 -9.74 0.97 22.84
C ASP A 449 -8.48 0.64 22.01
N GLU A 450 -8.50 0.87 20.69
CA GLU A 450 -7.31 0.79 19.84
C GLU A 450 -6.41 2.02 20.12
N VAL A 451 -5.51 1.84 21.06
CA VAL A 451 -4.55 2.84 21.51
C VAL A 451 -3.13 2.30 21.46
N ILE A 452 -2.15 3.19 21.41
CA ILE A 452 -0.73 2.82 21.58
C ILE A 452 -0.48 2.57 23.07
N ARG A 453 0.63 1.92 23.43
CA ARG A 453 1.04 1.82 24.85
C ARG A 453 1.28 3.21 25.45
N PRO A 454 0.96 3.44 26.74
CA PRO A 454 1.07 4.77 27.38
C PRO A 454 2.46 5.44 27.28
N ASP A 455 3.54 4.65 27.25
CA ASP A 455 4.92 5.15 27.23
C ASP A 455 5.59 5.01 25.84
N GLU A 456 4.80 4.72 24.80
CA GLU A 456 5.30 4.60 23.43
C GLU A 456 4.64 5.65 22.53
N GLU A 457 5.45 6.20 21.63
CA GLU A 457 5.01 7.02 20.52
C GLU A 457 5.32 6.36 19.18
N ILE A 458 4.44 6.58 18.20
CA ILE A 458 4.65 6.11 16.83
C ILE A 458 4.61 7.31 15.89
N GLY A 459 5.60 7.40 15.01
CA GLY A 459 5.72 8.47 14.03
C GLY A 459 4.61 8.45 12.99
N ILE A 460 4.22 9.64 12.54
CA ILE A 460 3.33 9.89 11.40
C ILE A 460 4.05 10.90 10.50
N GLN A 461 4.31 10.55 9.24
CA GLN A 461 5.00 11.46 8.30
C GLN A 461 4.18 12.69 7.98
N GLY A 462 2.86 12.56 7.92
CA GLY A 462 2.06 13.74 8.18
C GLY A 462 0.57 13.54 8.27
N MET A 463 -0.02 14.49 9.00
CA MET A 463 -1.43 14.58 9.34
C MET A 463 -1.86 16.02 9.15
N SER A 464 -3.06 16.25 8.63
CA SER A 464 -3.66 17.58 8.61
C SER A 464 -4.48 17.77 9.89
N ILE A 465 -4.15 18.79 10.66
CA ILE A 465 -4.76 19.08 11.95
C ILE A 465 -5.54 20.38 11.85
N LEU A 466 -6.85 20.30 12.10
CA LEU A 466 -7.75 21.43 12.16
C LEU A 466 -8.05 21.78 13.62
N PHE A 467 -7.87 23.04 13.98
CA PHE A 467 -8.41 23.60 15.22
C PHE A 467 -9.54 24.56 14.88
N SER A 468 -10.57 24.55 15.73
CA SER A 468 -11.61 25.57 15.75
C SER A 468 -11.64 26.32 17.08
N ASP A 469 -12.18 27.52 17.11
CA ASP A 469 -12.49 28.26 18.33
C ASP A 469 -13.75 29.10 18.11
N LEU A 470 -14.64 29.18 19.10
CA LEU A 470 -15.84 30.02 19.02
C LEU A 470 -15.50 31.41 19.58
N VAL A 471 -15.66 32.43 18.74
CA VAL A 471 -15.34 33.80 19.12
C VAL A 471 -16.31 34.31 20.19
N GLY A 472 -15.76 34.70 21.34
CA GLY A 472 -16.52 35.39 22.38
C GLY A 472 -17.43 34.48 23.22
N SER A 473 -17.16 33.18 23.27
CA SER A 473 -18.00 32.21 23.99
C SER A 473 -18.19 32.52 25.47
N THR A 474 -17.16 32.97 26.19
CA THR A 474 -17.31 33.40 27.59
C THR A 474 -18.30 34.57 27.75
N ALA A 475 -18.28 35.53 26.81
CA ALA A 475 -19.22 36.64 26.81
C ALA A 475 -20.65 36.17 26.48
N MET A 476 -20.78 35.18 25.59
CA MET A 476 -22.03 34.51 25.26
C MET A 476 -22.67 33.85 26.49
N TYR A 477 -21.91 33.02 27.22
CA TYR A 477 -22.36 32.37 28.46
C TYR A 477 -22.85 33.38 29.50
N ASN A 478 -22.08 34.46 29.72
CA ASN A 478 -22.47 35.52 30.67
C ASN A 478 -23.74 36.27 30.26
N ARG A 479 -23.96 36.47 28.96
CA ARG A 479 -25.07 37.28 28.44
C ARG A 479 -26.39 36.51 28.37
N TRP A 480 -26.36 35.22 28.04
CA TRP A 480 -27.56 34.42 27.76
C TRP A 480 -27.82 33.30 28.75
N GLY A 481 -26.93 33.11 29.71
CA GLY A 481 -26.99 32.01 30.67
C GLY A 481 -26.56 30.68 30.07
N ASP A 482 -26.21 29.75 30.96
CA ASP A 482 -25.55 28.50 30.60
C ASP A 482 -26.44 27.60 29.72
N ALA A 483 -27.73 27.51 30.01
CA ALA A 483 -28.63 26.59 29.32
C ALA A 483 -28.88 26.97 27.84
N ALA A 484 -29.11 28.26 27.55
CA ALA A 484 -29.34 28.74 26.19
C ALA A 484 -28.05 28.68 25.36
N SER A 485 -26.94 29.10 25.95
CA SER A 485 -25.61 29.03 25.33
C SER A 485 -25.20 27.59 25.02
N TYR A 486 -25.48 26.65 25.94
CA TYR A 486 -25.19 25.24 25.74
C TYR A 486 -26.02 24.61 24.61
N ALA A 487 -27.28 25.03 24.42
CA ALA A 487 -28.11 24.53 23.32
C ALA A 487 -27.52 24.91 21.94
N LEU A 488 -27.06 26.16 21.78
CA LEU A 488 -26.40 26.64 20.56
C LEU A 488 -25.08 25.90 20.31
N VAL A 489 -24.26 25.76 21.36
CA VAL A 489 -22.97 25.03 21.28
C VAL A 489 -23.19 23.55 20.92
N ARG A 490 -24.27 22.93 21.42
CA ARG A 490 -24.59 21.54 21.06
C ARG A 490 -25.02 21.40 19.59
N GLU A 491 -25.84 22.31 19.06
CA GLU A 491 -26.18 22.32 17.63
C GLU A 491 -24.92 22.56 16.79
N GLN A 492 -24.03 23.44 17.25
CA GLN A 492 -22.73 23.66 16.63
C GLN A 492 -21.90 22.38 16.55
N PHE A 493 -21.69 21.71 17.67
CA PHE A 493 -20.95 20.45 17.69
C PHE A 493 -21.56 19.38 16.79
N ALA A 494 -22.89 19.33 16.68
CA ALA A 494 -23.57 18.36 15.82
C ALA A 494 -23.23 18.57 14.34
N PHE A 495 -23.24 19.80 13.83
CA PHE A 495 -22.83 20.03 12.44
C PHE A 495 -21.32 19.88 12.26
N LEU A 496 -20.48 20.31 13.22
CA LEU A 496 -19.04 20.11 13.15
C LEU A 496 -18.68 18.62 13.03
N GLN A 497 -19.29 17.76 13.86
CA GLN A 497 -19.14 16.31 13.78
C GLN A 497 -19.55 15.76 12.42
N ARG A 498 -20.70 16.19 11.90
CA ARG A 498 -21.19 15.76 10.58
C ARG A 498 -20.24 16.17 9.47
N VAL A 499 -19.80 17.43 9.43
CA VAL A 499 -18.93 17.94 8.36
C VAL A 499 -17.55 17.27 8.38
N VAL A 500 -16.94 17.14 9.56
CA VAL A 500 -15.65 16.45 9.73
C VAL A 500 -15.77 15.00 9.27
N ARG A 501 -16.83 14.28 9.69
CA ARG A 501 -17.07 12.89 9.27
C ARG A 501 -17.33 12.78 7.77
N HIS A 502 -18.07 13.71 7.17
CA HIS A 502 -18.37 13.68 5.74
C HIS A 502 -17.09 13.84 4.90
N ASN A 503 -16.18 14.70 5.36
CA ASN A 503 -14.88 14.96 4.72
C ASN A 503 -13.77 14.05 5.25
N ASN A 504 -14.03 12.75 5.46
CA ASN A 504 -13.02 11.73 5.80
C ASN A 504 -12.13 12.03 7.03
N GLY A 505 -12.57 12.90 7.93
CA GLY A 505 -11.84 13.25 9.15
C GLY A 505 -12.45 12.65 10.41
N ALA A 506 -11.81 12.94 11.53
CA ALA A 506 -12.32 12.63 12.85
C ALA A 506 -12.04 13.74 13.85
N ILE A 507 -12.97 13.94 14.77
CA ILE A 507 -12.72 14.75 15.97
C ILE A 507 -11.87 13.92 16.93
N VAL A 508 -10.67 14.42 17.21
CA VAL A 508 -9.72 13.78 18.14
C VAL A 508 -10.17 14.05 19.57
N LYS A 509 -10.46 15.32 19.87
CA LYS A 509 -10.94 15.78 21.18
C LYS A 509 -11.62 17.14 21.07
N THR A 510 -12.42 17.45 22.08
CA THR A 510 -13.01 18.76 22.33
C THR A 510 -12.22 19.51 23.39
N ILE A 511 -12.08 20.83 23.25
CA ILE A 511 -11.39 21.71 24.21
C ILE A 511 -12.38 22.83 24.57
N GLY A 512 -13.23 22.61 25.57
CA GLY A 512 -14.36 23.50 25.81
C GLY A 512 -15.35 23.45 24.64
N ASP A 513 -15.50 24.57 23.95
CA ASP A 513 -16.31 24.84 22.75
C ASP A 513 -15.54 24.72 21.42
N ALA A 514 -14.23 24.44 21.51
CA ALA A 514 -13.35 24.16 20.38
C ALA A 514 -13.28 22.66 20.04
N ILE A 515 -12.98 22.35 18.78
CA ILE A 515 -12.60 21.01 18.35
C ILE A 515 -11.15 20.97 17.86
N MET A 516 -10.51 19.84 18.10
CA MET A 516 -9.33 19.39 17.34
C MET A 516 -9.77 18.23 16.46
N ALA A 517 -9.65 18.40 15.14
CA ALA A 517 -9.93 17.37 14.15
C ALA A 517 -8.66 17.00 13.37
N ALA A 518 -8.61 15.76 12.88
CA ALA A 518 -7.51 15.23 12.10
C ALA A 518 -8.00 14.64 10.78
N PHE A 519 -7.22 14.86 9.73
CA PHE A 519 -7.46 14.38 8.38
C PHE A 519 -6.16 13.82 7.82
N ALA A 520 -6.23 12.65 7.18
CA ALA A 520 -5.05 12.08 6.53
C ALA A 520 -4.67 12.84 5.24
N ASP A 521 -5.66 13.43 4.56
CA ASP A 521 -5.49 14.26 3.37
C ASP A 521 -5.75 15.74 3.70
N PRO A 522 -4.83 16.66 3.38
CA PRO A 522 -5.05 18.09 3.52
C PRO A 522 -6.26 18.63 2.73
N ALA A 523 -6.57 18.05 1.57
CA ALA A 523 -7.72 18.46 0.76
C ALA A 523 -9.04 18.21 1.49
N ASP A 524 -9.15 17.08 2.17
CA ASP A 524 -10.30 16.74 3.03
C ASP A 524 -10.43 17.76 4.19
N GLY A 525 -9.32 18.15 4.82
CA GLY A 525 -9.32 19.15 5.89
C GLY A 525 -9.76 20.54 5.41
N VAL A 526 -9.33 20.96 4.22
CA VAL A 526 -9.77 22.22 3.60
C VAL A 526 -11.26 22.15 3.24
N GLY A 527 -11.71 21.07 2.61
CA GLY A 527 -13.12 20.85 2.28
C GLY A 527 -14.02 20.89 3.51
N ALA A 528 -13.58 20.26 4.61
CA ALA A 528 -14.28 20.32 5.89
C ALA A 528 -14.37 21.76 6.42
N ALA A 529 -13.28 22.51 6.41
CA ALA A 529 -13.25 23.87 6.90
C ALA A 529 -14.13 24.83 6.09
N LEU A 530 -14.19 24.67 4.77
CA LEU A 530 -15.09 25.43 3.90
C LEU A 530 -16.56 25.08 4.17
N ALA A 531 -16.89 23.79 4.25
CA ALA A 531 -18.24 23.35 4.62
C ALA A 531 -18.66 23.85 6.02
N ILE A 532 -17.74 23.92 7.00
CA ILE A 532 -18.01 24.53 8.31
C ILE A 532 -18.37 26.01 8.20
N GLN A 533 -17.67 26.78 7.35
CA GLN A 533 -18.00 28.20 7.13
C GLN A 533 -19.42 28.36 6.57
N GLN A 534 -19.79 27.51 5.59
CA GLN A 534 -21.14 27.53 5.01
C GLN A 534 -22.22 27.16 6.03
N GLU A 535 -22.00 26.11 6.82
CA GLU A 535 -22.95 25.69 7.86
C GLU A 535 -23.17 26.78 8.92
N ILE A 536 -22.12 27.54 9.25
CA ILE A 536 -22.24 28.69 10.16
C ILE A 536 -23.02 29.84 9.53
N TYR A 537 -22.83 30.11 8.25
CA TYR A 537 -23.63 31.09 7.53
C TYR A 537 -25.12 30.72 7.60
N ASP A 538 -25.46 29.47 7.30
CA ASP A 538 -26.83 28.95 7.34
C ASP A 538 -27.39 28.87 8.77
N PHE A 539 -26.54 28.60 9.76
CA PHE A 539 -26.89 28.66 11.18
C PHE A 539 -27.25 30.08 11.59
N ASN A 540 -26.41 31.06 11.24
CA ASN A 540 -26.60 32.47 11.57
C ASN A 540 -27.82 33.08 10.88
N ALA A 541 -28.20 32.59 9.69
CA ALA A 541 -29.42 33.00 9.02
C ALA A 541 -30.69 32.57 9.77
N ARG A 542 -30.63 31.49 10.56
CA ARG A 542 -31.76 30.93 11.33
C ARG A 542 -31.84 31.44 12.76
N HIS A 543 -30.78 32.07 13.26
CA HIS A 543 -30.68 32.53 14.64
C HIS A 543 -30.53 34.04 14.71
N SER A 544 -31.14 34.67 15.71
CA SER A 544 -31.02 36.12 15.91
C SER A 544 -29.61 36.57 16.33
N GLU A 545 -28.79 35.63 16.78
CA GLU A 545 -27.47 35.89 17.33
C GLU A 545 -26.43 35.10 16.52
N PRO A 546 -25.51 35.78 15.82
CA PRO A 546 -24.54 35.13 14.95
C PRO A 546 -23.39 34.51 15.75
N LEU A 547 -23.05 33.27 15.42
CA LEU A 547 -21.80 32.64 15.81
C LEU A 547 -20.69 33.01 14.84
N LEU A 548 -19.49 33.20 15.36
CA LEU A 548 -18.27 33.36 14.58
C LEU A 548 -17.30 32.29 15.03
N ILE A 549 -16.86 31.44 14.11
CA ILE A 549 -15.83 30.44 14.37
C ILE A 549 -14.52 30.88 13.74
N LYS A 550 -13.43 30.60 14.43
CA LYS A 550 -12.08 30.64 13.89
C LYS A 550 -11.67 29.26 13.44
N LEU A 551 -10.94 29.18 12.33
CA LEU A 551 -10.42 27.90 11.82
C LEU A 551 -8.94 28.06 11.47
N GLY A 552 -8.14 27.09 11.91
CA GLY A 552 -6.72 26.97 11.57
C GLY A 552 -6.37 25.56 11.14
N LEU A 553 -5.74 25.42 9.98
CA LEU A 553 -5.36 24.12 9.41
C LEU A 553 -3.87 24.10 9.06
N HIS A 554 -3.16 23.10 9.56
CA HIS A 554 -1.76 22.85 9.21
C HIS A 554 -1.56 21.38 8.84
N TYR A 555 -0.55 21.10 8.01
CA TYR A 555 -0.17 19.77 7.59
C TYR A 555 1.32 19.55 7.82
N GLY A 556 1.69 18.44 8.44
CA GLY A 556 3.09 18.09 8.71
C GLY A 556 3.24 16.84 9.58
N PRO A 557 4.50 16.44 9.88
CA PRO A 557 4.80 15.26 10.68
C PRO A 557 4.35 15.43 12.14
N CYS A 558 3.90 14.34 12.76
CA CYS A 558 3.52 14.31 14.17
C CYS A 558 3.76 12.91 14.75
N ILE A 559 3.42 12.73 16.03
CA ILE A 559 3.41 11.42 16.68
C ILE A 559 2.01 11.07 17.14
N ALA A 560 1.65 9.79 16.99
CA ALA A 560 0.51 9.21 17.66
C ALA A 560 0.92 8.77 19.07
N VAL A 561 0.07 9.08 20.05
CA VAL A 561 0.29 8.78 21.47
C VAL A 561 -0.99 8.28 22.11
N ASN A 562 -0.86 7.64 23.27
CA ASN A 562 -2.00 7.35 24.13
C ASN A 562 -2.11 8.41 25.23
N LEU A 563 -3.20 9.17 25.20
CA LEU A 563 -3.51 10.16 26.22
C LEU A 563 -4.87 9.85 26.84
N ASN A 564 -4.88 9.61 28.15
CA ASN A 564 -6.10 9.29 28.92
C ASN A 564 -6.87 8.06 28.37
N GLY A 565 -6.13 7.03 27.92
CA GLY A 565 -6.74 5.82 27.36
C GLY A 565 -7.37 6.03 25.99
N ARG A 566 -6.96 7.07 25.25
CA ARG A 566 -7.43 7.37 23.90
C ARG A 566 -6.27 7.70 22.99
N LEU A 567 -6.43 7.37 21.71
CA LEU A 567 -5.48 7.73 20.67
C LEU A 567 -5.52 9.24 20.40
N ASP A 568 -4.40 9.91 20.61
CA ASP A 568 -4.22 11.35 20.42
C ASP A 568 -3.00 11.63 19.52
N TYR A 569 -2.84 12.87 19.09
CA TYR A 569 -1.70 13.31 18.30
C TYR A 569 -0.94 14.42 19.00
N PHE A 570 0.39 14.37 18.92
CA PHE A 570 1.28 15.34 19.54
C PHE A 570 2.41 15.76 18.59
N GLY A 571 3.00 16.92 18.84
CA GLY A 571 4.16 17.42 18.10
C GLY A 571 4.01 18.85 17.59
N THR A 572 5.04 19.33 16.88
CA THR A 572 5.12 20.70 16.35
C THR A 572 3.97 21.02 15.40
N THR A 573 3.54 20.06 14.57
CA THR A 573 2.40 20.22 13.66
C THR A 573 1.10 20.54 14.40
N VAL A 574 0.82 19.82 15.50
CA VAL A 574 -0.39 20.05 16.32
C VAL A 574 -0.33 21.43 16.97
N ASN A 575 0.82 21.80 17.53
CA ASN A 575 1.01 23.10 18.15
C ASN A 575 0.88 24.24 17.14
N LEU A 576 1.44 24.09 15.93
CA LEU A 576 1.37 25.09 14.87
C LEU A 576 -0.08 25.28 14.39
N ALA A 577 -0.83 24.19 14.15
CA ALA A 577 -2.24 24.25 13.78
C ALA A 577 -3.07 25.07 14.78
N ALA A 578 -2.88 24.83 16.08
CA ALA A 578 -3.55 25.61 17.14
C ALA A 578 -3.16 27.10 17.12
N ARG A 579 -1.93 27.45 16.70
CA ARG A 579 -1.52 28.86 16.54
C ARG A 579 -2.09 29.51 15.29
N LEU A 580 -2.30 28.75 14.22
CA LEU A 580 -2.92 29.27 12.99
C LEU A 580 -4.38 29.64 13.23
N GLU A 581 -5.11 28.85 14.03
CA GLU A 581 -6.46 29.18 14.46
C GLU A 581 -6.46 30.55 15.16
N GLY A 582 -5.52 30.82 16.06
CA GLY A 582 -5.38 32.12 16.70
C GLY A 582 -5.08 33.31 15.76
N GLN A 583 -4.70 33.08 14.50
CA GLN A 583 -4.53 34.13 13.47
C GLN A 583 -5.82 34.40 12.65
N SER A 584 -6.85 33.56 12.84
CA SER A 584 -8.17 33.76 12.26
C SER A 584 -8.86 34.97 12.89
N LYS A 585 -9.62 35.71 12.09
CA LYS A 585 -10.43 36.84 12.57
C LYS A 585 -11.90 36.43 12.79
N GLY A 586 -12.21 35.14 12.68
CA GLY A 586 -13.58 34.63 12.67
C GLY A 586 -14.20 34.70 11.27
N GLY A 587 -14.92 33.65 10.88
CA GLY A 587 -15.52 33.52 9.54
C GLY A 587 -14.47 33.34 8.43
N ASP A 588 -13.29 32.84 8.79
CA ASP A 588 -12.21 32.55 7.86
C ASP A 588 -11.42 31.31 8.26
N LEU A 589 -10.75 30.73 7.27
CA LEU A 589 -9.78 29.65 7.45
C LEU A 589 -8.37 30.22 7.26
N VAL A 590 -7.49 29.95 8.22
CA VAL A 590 -6.04 30.21 8.07
C VAL A 590 -5.33 28.89 7.79
N ILE A 591 -4.64 28.82 6.65
CA ILE A 591 -3.82 27.66 6.27
C ILE A 591 -2.35 28.06 6.12
N SER A 592 -1.45 27.13 6.43
CA SER A 592 -0.02 27.25 6.15
C SER A 592 0.32 27.01 4.67
N GLU A 593 1.48 27.47 4.23
CA GLU A 593 2.06 27.09 2.92
C GLU A 593 2.11 25.58 2.70
N ALA A 594 2.46 24.78 3.72
CA ALA A 594 2.49 23.32 3.66
C ALA A 594 1.13 22.66 3.35
N VAL A 595 0.01 23.37 3.56
CA VAL A 595 -1.32 22.92 3.12
C VAL A 595 -1.59 23.44 1.72
N ARG A 596 -1.25 24.71 1.45
CA ARG A 596 -1.53 25.37 0.16
C ARG A 596 -0.83 24.72 -1.02
N THR A 597 0.36 24.14 -0.82
CA THR A 597 1.17 23.51 -1.87
C THR A 597 0.80 22.05 -2.15
N GLU A 598 -0.14 21.49 -1.38
CA GLU A 598 -0.57 20.10 -1.57
C GLU A 598 -1.45 19.97 -2.83
N PRO A 599 -1.17 19.01 -3.74
CA PRO A 599 -1.81 18.96 -5.06
C PRO A 599 -3.33 19.00 -5.03
N GLY A 600 -3.96 18.22 -4.15
CA GLY A 600 -5.43 18.15 -4.06
C GLY A 600 -6.10 19.40 -3.47
N VAL A 601 -5.34 20.26 -2.77
CA VAL A 601 -5.90 21.46 -2.13
C VAL A 601 -6.26 22.53 -3.15
N ALA A 602 -5.48 22.65 -4.24
CA ALA A 602 -5.79 23.60 -5.31
C ALA A 602 -7.16 23.28 -5.95
N SER A 603 -7.39 22.01 -6.30
CA SER A 603 -8.65 21.53 -6.86
C SER A 603 -9.86 21.82 -5.98
N VAL A 604 -9.72 21.73 -4.64
CA VAL A 604 -10.81 22.05 -3.69
C VAL A 604 -11.06 23.55 -3.66
N LEU A 605 -10.01 24.37 -3.57
CA LEU A 605 -10.13 25.83 -3.49
C LEU A 605 -10.69 26.44 -4.78
N ASP A 606 -10.32 25.90 -5.95
CA ASP A 606 -10.76 26.43 -7.26
C ASP A 606 -12.24 26.13 -7.56
N ARG A 607 -12.86 25.16 -6.88
CA ARG A 607 -14.27 24.79 -7.04
C ARG A 607 -15.21 25.69 -6.25
N GLU A 608 -14.70 26.42 -5.27
CA GLU A 608 -15.48 27.23 -4.34
C GLU A 608 -15.27 28.73 -4.63
N PRO A 609 -16.29 29.58 -4.47
CA PRO A 609 -16.15 31.02 -4.68
C PRO A 609 -15.45 31.68 -3.48
N VAL A 610 -14.17 31.35 -3.28
CA VAL A 610 -13.37 31.82 -2.13
C VAL A 610 -12.31 32.84 -2.53
N MET A 611 -12.10 33.82 -1.65
CA MET A 611 -10.98 34.75 -1.70
C MET A 611 -9.81 34.19 -0.87
N ILE A 612 -8.63 34.14 -1.48
CA ILE A 612 -7.39 33.70 -0.83
C ILE A 612 -6.45 34.91 -0.71
N THR A 613 -6.10 35.30 0.51
CA THR A 613 -5.18 36.41 0.77
C THR A 613 -3.92 35.90 1.50
N PRO A 614 -2.72 35.97 0.87
CA PRO A 614 -1.47 35.65 1.56
C PRO A 614 -1.11 36.75 2.56
N PHE A 615 -0.48 36.37 3.67
CA PHE A 615 0.08 37.30 4.64
C PHE A 615 1.25 36.66 5.38
N GLU A 616 2.21 37.49 5.78
CA GLU A 616 3.33 37.06 6.61
C GLU A 616 3.09 37.42 8.08
N THR A 617 3.45 36.51 8.98
CA THR A 617 3.42 36.77 10.42
C THR A 617 4.48 35.94 11.14
N SER A 618 4.91 36.40 12.32
CA SER A 618 5.63 35.55 13.26
C SER A 618 4.63 34.76 14.10
N ILE A 619 4.97 33.52 14.42
CA ILE A 619 4.15 32.66 15.26
C ILE A 619 4.90 32.44 16.57
N LYS A 620 4.25 32.80 17.69
CA LYS A 620 4.85 32.68 19.02
C LYS A 620 5.35 31.26 19.28
N GLY A 621 6.64 31.11 19.58
CA GLY A 621 7.28 29.83 19.87
C GLY A 621 7.87 29.13 18.64
N PHE A 622 7.93 29.81 17.50
CA PHE A 622 8.61 29.37 16.29
C PHE A 622 9.55 30.49 15.81
N ASP A 623 10.76 30.13 15.39
CA ASP A 623 11.85 31.09 15.12
C ASP A 623 11.77 31.73 13.72
N ASP A 624 10.74 31.41 12.93
CA ASP A 624 10.59 31.80 11.52
C ASP A 624 9.41 32.74 11.26
N HIS A 625 9.53 33.55 10.20
CA HIS A 625 8.39 34.19 9.56
C HIS A 625 7.64 33.18 8.70
N PHE A 626 6.32 33.07 8.89
CA PHE A 626 5.48 32.14 8.17
C PHE A 626 4.70 32.86 7.07
N CYS A 627 4.74 32.32 5.85
CA CYS A 627 3.78 32.64 4.79
C CYS A 627 2.49 31.85 5.04
N LEU A 628 1.41 32.56 5.37
CA LEU A 628 0.09 32.00 5.65
C LEU A 628 -0.93 32.51 4.64
N TYR A 629 -2.03 31.78 4.49
CA TYR A 629 -3.10 32.12 3.58
C TYR A 629 -4.42 32.17 4.34
N ARG A 630 -5.15 33.26 4.15
CA ARG A 630 -6.51 33.43 4.66
C ARG A 630 -7.50 33.11 3.55
N VAL A 631 -8.39 32.17 3.80
CA VAL A 631 -9.41 31.70 2.86
C VAL A 631 -10.80 32.06 3.41
N ARG A 632 -11.60 32.76 2.61
CA ARG A 632 -12.95 33.22 2.97
C ARG A 632 -13.90 33.04 1.79
N TYR A 633 -15.17 32.71 2.05
CA TYR A 633 -16.20 32.85 1.02
C TYR A 633 -16.38 34.31 0.60
N ASN A 634 -16.64 34.52 -0.70
CA ASN A 634 -16.91 35.83 -1.30
C ASN A 634 -18.22 36.46 -0.83
#